data_AF-A0A355A7S0-F1
#
_entry.id   AF-A0A355A7S0-F1
#
_cell.length_a   1.000
_cell.length_b   1.000
_cell.length_c   1.000
_cell.angle_alpha   90.00
_cell.angle_beta   90.00
_cell.angle_gamma   90.00
#
_symmetry.space_group_name_H-M   'P 1'
#
loop_
_entity.id
_entity.type
_entity.pdbx_description
1 polymer ?
#
loop_
_entity_poly.entity_id
_entity_poly.type
_entity_poly.pdbx_seq_one_letter_code
_entity_poly.pdbx_strand_id
1 'polypeptide(L)'
;MKIDDMSEGRAMDALVAEKIMKLPGIHQVGHYLFYTPTETKDMMTSVPSYSTDLNDAWKIVRTMQQIPLPDGDGFAFELQTFGDLCVAVFKHPLADSPDDEIFEYWHEGRAYNAAKAISIAALKAVGVTSILDAHANYNMRYAIP
;
A
#
# COMPACT_ATOMS: atom_id res chain seq x y z
N MET A 1 -16.12 2.72 5.62
CA MET A 1 -15.28 3.81 5.09
C MET A 1 -14.34 3.20 4.06
N LYS A 2 -14.25 3.77 2.85
CA LYS A 2 -13.43 3.20 1.76
C LYS A 2 -11.96 3.54 1.99
N ILE A 3 -11.05 2.75 1.43
CA ILE A 3 -9.61 3.05 1.54
C ILE A 3 -9.25 4.39 0.87
N ASP A 4 -10.02 4.82 -0.13
CA ASP A 4 -9.90 6.13 -0.78
C ASP A 4 -10.08 7.31 0.19
N ASP A 5 -10.92 7.13 1.21
CA ASP A 5 -11.23 8.18 2.19
C ASP A 5 -10.14 8.29 3.29
N MET A 6 -9.22 7.33 3.33
CA MET A 6 -8.17 7.31 4.34
C MET A 6 -7.19 8.46 4.09
N SER A 7 -6.87 9.22 5.14
CA SER A 7 -5.83 10.24 5.07
C SER A 7 -4.44 9.59 4.88
N GLU A 8 -3.55 10.27 4.17
CA GLU A 8 -2.13 9.92 4.21
C GLU A 8 -1.55 10.09 5.61
N GLY A 9 -0.40 9.46 5.84
CA GLY A 9 0.30 9.46 7.11
C GLY A 9 0.32 8.09 7.77
N ARG A 10 0.68 8.08 9.06
CA ARG A 10 1.14 6.86 9.76
C ARG A 10 0.16 5.69 9.67
N ALA A 11 -1.15 5.92 9.81
CA ALA A 11 -2.11 4.83 9.71
C ALA A 11 -2.05 4.11 8.34
N MET A 12 -1.93 4.85 7.24
CA MET A 12 -1.80 4.28 5.89
C MET A 12 -0.43 3.61 5.74
N ASP A 13 0.64 4.26 6.24
CA ASP A 13 2.00 3.72 6.19
C ASP A 13 2.12 2.38 6.92
N ALA A 14 1.43 2.22 8.06
CA ALA A 14 1.36 0.95 8.78
C ALA A 14 0.67 -0.15 7.96
N LEU A 15 -0.41 0.18 7.26
CA LEU A 15 -1.11 -0.79 6.40
C LEU A 15 -0.25 -1.21 5.22
N VAL A 16 0.42 -0.26 4.57
CA VAL A 16 1.35 -0.55 3.48
C VAL A 16 2.49 -1.45 3.99
N ALA A 17 3.08 -1.11 5.13
CA ALA A 17 4.12 -1.88 5.78
C ALA A 17 3.67 -3.33 6.08
N GLU A 18 2.47 -3.52 6.63
CA GLU A 18 1.95 -4.85 6.97
C GLU A 18 1.57 -5.65 5.71
N LYS A 19 0.77 -5.04 4.83
CA LYS A 19 0.06 -5.77 3.77
C LYS A 19 0.88 -5.95 2.51
N ILE A 20 1.70 -4.97 2.16
CA ILE A 20 2.49 -4.98 0.92
C ILE A 20 3.93 -5.35 1.24
N MET A 21 4.56 -4.63 2.17
CA MET A 21 5.98 -4.82 2.48
C MET A 21 6.26 -6.01 3.40
N LYS A 22 5.20 -6.61 3.98
CA LYS A 22 5.27 -7.75 4.91
C LYS A 22 6.23 -7.53 6.10
N LEU A 23 6.33 -6.28 6.57
CA LEU A 23 7.20 -5.94 7.68
C LEU A 23 6.66 -6.54 9.00
N PRO A 24 7.49 -7.28 9.76
CA PRO A 24 7.05 -7.92 10.99
C PRO A 24 6.98 -6.94 12.16
N GLY A 25 6.02 -7.16 13.06
CA GLY A 25 5.97 -6.49 14.36
C GLY A 25 5.94 -4.97 14.24
N ILE A 26 4.93 -4.42 13.57
CA ILE A 26 4.76 -2.98 13.49
C ILE A 26 4.31 -2.48 14.86
N HIS A 27 4.97 -1.45 15.36
CA HIS A 27 4.69 -0.83 16.65
C HIS A 27 4.62 0.69 16.50
N GLN A 28 3.63 1.31 17.15
CA GLN A 28 3.53 2.76 17.24
C GLN A 28 4.04 3.23 18.59
N VAL A 29 4.98 4.18 18.58
CA VAL A 29 5.49 4.85 19.78
C VAL A 29 5.31 6.35 19.59
N GLY A 30 4.29 6.90 20.24
CA GLY A 30 3.86 8.29 20.02
C GLY A 30 3.41 8.51 18.56
N HIS A 31 4.07 9.45 17.87
CA HIS A 31 3.79 9.77 16.46
C HIS A 31 4.65 8.95 15.47
N TYR A 32 5.51 8.06 15.96
CA TYR A 32 6.44 7.30 15.12
C TYR A 32 5.98 5.85 14.97
N LEU A 33 6.25 5.28 13.80
CA LEU A 33 6.04 3.87 13.50
C LEU A 33 7.39 3.17 13.35
N PHE A 34 7.47 1.98 13.95
CA PHE A 34 8.65 1.13 13.92
C PHE A 34 8.27 -0.29 13.57
N TYR A 35 9.23 -1.06 13.08
CA TYR A 35 9.14 -2.51 12.92
C TYR A 35 10.44 -3.15 13.43
N THR A 36 10.37 -4.41 13.83
CA THR A 36 11.53 -5.16 14.35
C THR A 36 11.94 -6.21 13.32
N PRO A 37 13.05 -6.01 12.58
CA PRO A 37 13.51 -6.99 11.60
C PRO A 37 13.78 -8.35 12.27
N THR A 38 13.39 -9.43 11.60
CA THR A 38 13.55 -10.81 12.11
C THR A 38 15.01 -11.19 12.34
N GLU A 39 15.94 -10.58 11.60
CA GLU A 39 17.36 -10.90 11.65
C GLU A 39 18.08 -10.22 12.82
N THR A 40 17.65 -9.02 13.21
CA THR A 40 18.37 -8.20 14.19
C THR A 40 17.73 -8.15 15.56
N LYS A 41 16.51 -8.69 15.74
CA LYS A 41 15.64 -8.89 16.94
C LYS A 41 15.56 -7.79 18.02
N ASP A 42 16.62 -7.02 18.23
CA ASP A 42 16.79 -5.99 19.25
C ASP A 42 16.87 -4.57 18.66
N MET A 43 16.90 -4.42 17.33
CA MET A 43 16.95 -3.10 16.67
C MET A 43 15.60 -2.73 16.06
N MET A 44 14.92 -1.75 16.65
CA MET A 44 13.72 -1.15 16.05
C MET A 44 14.12 -0.26 14.88
N THR A 45 13.51 -0.48 13.72
CA THR A 45 13.73 0.33 12.50
C THR A 45 12.48 1.13 12.20
N SER A 46 12.63 2.39 11.77
CA SER A 46 11.46 3.23 11.45
C SER A 46 10.75 2.73 10.20
N VAL A 47 9.42 2.71 10.24
CA VAL A 47 8.58 2.44 9.06
C VAL A 47 8.68 3.63 8.11
N PRO A 48 9.05 3.40 6.84
CA PRO A 48 9.11 4.44 5.82
C PRO A 48 7.80 5.21 5.63
N SER A 49 7.91 6.40 5.04
CA SER A 49 6.78 7.33 4.86
C SER A 49 6.03 7.08 3.55
N TYR A 50 5.61 5.84 3.34
CA TYR A 50 5.03 5.31 2.11
C TYR A 50 3.94 6.17 1.44
N SER A 51 3.06 6.79 2.21
CA SER A 51 1.92 7.57 1.71
C SER A 51 2.19 9.07 1.58
N THR A 52 3.35 9.55 2.04
CA THR A 52 3.68 10.99 2.08
C THR A 52 4.99 11.34 1.39
N ASP A 53 5.96 10.43 1.36
CA ASP A 53 7.23 10.57 0.65
C ASP A 53 7.23 9.73 -0.63
N LEU A 54 7.49 10.38 -1.77
CA LEU A 54 7.46 9.72 -3.08
C LEU A 54 8.59 8.70 -3.27
N ASN A 55 9.76 8.91 -2.68
CA ASN A 55 10.87 7.96 -2.80
C ASN A 55 10.56 6.66 -2.05
N ASP A 56 9.95 6.77 -0.88
CA ASP A 56 9.45 5.62 -0.13
C ASP A 56 8.28 4.94 -0.85
N ALA A 57 7.37 5.70 -1.46
CA ALA A 57 6.28 5.16 -2.27
C ALA A 57 6.79 4.32 -3.46
N TRP A 58 7.91 4.69 -4.09
CA TRP A 58 8.51 3.88 -5.15
C TRP A 58 8.96 2.49 -4.69
N LYS A 59 9.21 2.27 -3.40
CA LYS A 59 9.49 0.93 -2.86
C LYS A 59 8.26 0.04 -2.97
N ILE A 60 7.05 0.59 -2.77
CA ILE A 60 5.77 -0.11 -2.98
C ILE A 60 5.69 -0.62 -4.41
N VAL A 61 5.95 0.25 -5.39
CA VAL A 61 5.87 -0.11 -6.81
C VAL A 61 6.78 -1.28 -7.13
N ARG A 62 8.05 -1.22 -6.69
CA ARG A 62 9.01 -2.31 -6.91
C ARG A 62 8.57 -3.61 -6.24
N THR A 63 8.02 -3.53 -5.03
CA THR A 63 7.49 -4.70 -4.32
C THR A 63 6.28 -5.29 -5.05
N MET A 64 5.33 -4.47 -5.48
CA MET A 64 4.15 -4.92 -6.22
C MET A 64 4.51 -5.57 -7.57
N GLN A 65 5.49 -5.04 -8.29
CA GLN A 65 6.00 -5.62 -9.54
C GLN A 65 6.62 -7.02 -9.35
N GLN A 66 6.98 -7.39 -8.12
CA GLN A 66 7.54 -8.70 -7.77
C GLN A 66 6.49 -9.68 -7.22
N ILE A 67 5.25 -9.22 -6.96
CA ILE A 67 4.17 -10.09 -6.52
C ILE A 67 3.61 -10.80 -7.76
N PRO A 68 3.67 -12.14 -7.83
CA PRO A 68 3.15 -12.87 -8.98
C PRO A 68 1.62 -12.82 -8.99
N LEU A 69 1.07 -12.53 -10.16
CA LEU A 69 -0.32 -12.75 -10.53
C LEU A 69 -0.57 -14.25 -10.72
N PRO A 70 -1.84 -14.71 -10.74
CA PRO A 70 -2.17 -16.14 -10.86
C PRO A 70 -1.63 -16.85 -12.11
N ASP A 71 -1.37 -16.12 -13.18
CA ASP A 71 -0.73 -16.60 -14.42
C ASP A 71 0.81 -16.58 -14.37
N GLY A 72 1.39 -16.02 -13.30
CA GLY A 72 2.83 -15.95 -13.07
C GLY A 72 3.49 -14.63 -13.49
N ASP A 73 2.75 -13.71 -14.12
CA ASP A 73 3.27 -12.38 -14.45
C ASP A 73 3.32 -11.46 -13.22
N GLY A 74 4.04 -10.34 -13.32
CA GLY A 74 4.05 -9.29 -12.29
C GLY A 74 3.12 -8.14 -12.66
N PHE A 75 2.68 -7.35 -11.68
CA PHE A 75 1.93 -6.12 -11.98
C PHE A 75 2.76 -5.15 -12.84
N ALA A 76 2.16 -4.60 -13.89
CA ALA A 76 2.61 -3.36 -14.51
C ALA A 76 2.13 -2.15 -13.69
N PHE A 77 2.85 -1.03 -13.79
CA PHE A 77 2.55 0.18 -13.04
C PHE A 77 2.56 1.41 -13.93
N GLU A 78 1.54 2.26 -13.74
CA GLU A 78 1.44 3.58 -14.36
C GLU A 78 1.13 4.65 -13.31
N LEU A 79 1.73 5.83 -13.49
CA LEU A 79 1.40 7.02 -12.72
C LEU A 79 1.12 8.16 -13.69
N GLN A 80 -0.10 8.68 -13.65
CA GLN A 80 -0.56 9.78 -14.50
C GLN A 80 -0.98 10.97 -13.64
N THR A 81 -0.89 12.17 -14.20
CA THR A 81 -1.30 13.42 -13.53
C THR A 81 -2.30 14.17 -14.40
N PHE A 82 -3.37 14.65 -13.77
CA PHE A 82 -4.44 15.43 -14.40
C PHE A 82 -4.62 16.73 -13.59
N GLY A 83 -3.81 17.75 -13.92
CA GLY A 83 -3.66 18.91 -13.05
C GLY A 83 -3.03 18.49 -11.72
N ASP A 84 -3.67 18.81 -10.60
CA ASP A 84 -3.20 18.45 -9.26
C ASP A 84 -3.55 17.00 -8.86
N LEU A 85 -4.40 16.32 -9.64
CA LEU A 85 -4.83 14.96 -9.34
C LEU A 85 -3.82 13.93 -9.86
N CYS A 86 -3.29 13.10 -8.97
CA CYS A 86 -2.47 11.94 -9.31
C CYS A 86 -3.34 10.68 -9.38
N VAL A 87 -3.13 9.88 -10.42
CA VAL A 87 -3.78 8.59 -10.65
C VAL A 87 -2.70 7.53 -10.80
N ALA A 88 -2.64 6.61 -9.85
CA ALA A 88 -1.72 5.48 -9.85
C ALA A 88 -2.48 4.20 -10.19
N VAL A 89 -1.95 3.38 -11.09
CA VAL A 89 -2.59 2.15 -11.55
C VAL A 89 -1.60 1.00 -11.44
N PHE A 90 -2.01 -0.07 -10.75
CA PHE A 90 -1.41 -1.39 -10.88
C PHE A 90 -2.32 -2.24 -11.75
N LYS A 91 -1.77 -2.82 -12.82
CA LYS A 91 -2.55 -3.63 -13.76
C LYS A 91 -1.81 -4.86 -14.25
N HIS A 92 -2.53 -5.81 -14.84
CA HIS A 92 -1.90 -6.87 -15.61
C HIS A 92 -1.09 -6.26 -16.79
N PRO A 93 0.10 -6.76 -17.14
CA PRO A 93 0.91 -6.20 -18.23
C PRO A 93 0.22 -6.22 -19.61
N LEU A 94 -0.66 -7.20 -19.82
CA LEU A 94 -1.45 -7.36 -21.04
C LEU A 94 -2.82 -6.68 -20.98
N ALA A 95 -3.18 -6.04 -19.87
CA ALA A 95 -4.44 -5.30 -19.76
C ALA A 95 -4.30 -3.92 -20.43
N ASP A 96 -5.10 -3.71 -21.47
CA ASP A 96 -5.12 -2.44 -22.23
C ASP A 96 -6.18 -1.46 -21.71
N SER A 97 -7.18 -1.94 -20.96
CA SER A 97 -8.27 -1.12 -20.43
C SER A 97 -8.79 -1.65 -19.08
N PRO A 98 -9.45 -0.81 -18.26
CA PRO A 98 -10.10 -1.26 -17.02
C PRO A 98 -11.26 -2.24 -17.25
N ASP A 99 -11.81 -2.27 -18.48
CA ASP A 99 -12.94 -3.12 -18.86
C ASP A 99 -12.46 -4.44 -19.51
N ASP A 100 -11.18 -4.77 -19.39
CA ASP A 100 -10.61 -6.01 -19.93
C ASP A 100 -11.03 -7.22 -19.08
N GLU A 101 -12.07 -7.92 -19.56
CA GLU A 101 -12.61 -9.13 -18.91
C GLU A 101 -11.61 -10.30 -18.89
N ILE A 102 -10.55 -10.27 -19.71
CA ILE A 102 -9.53 -11.32 -19.74
C ILE A 102 -8.55 -11.14 -18.59
N PHE A 103 -8.21 -9.88 -18.27
CA PHE A 103 -7.24 -9.53 -17.24
C PHE A 103 -7.86 -8.60 -16.20
N GLU A 104 -8.63 -9.18 -15.28
CA GLU A 104 -9.38 -8.46 -14.22
C GLU A 104 -8.51 -7.68 -13.20
N TYR A 105 -7.19 -7.65 -13.39
CA TYR A 105 -6.26 -6.94 -12.51
C TYR A 105 -6.12 -5.50 -12.98
N TRP A 106 -7.05 -4.64 -12.53
CA TRP A 106 -6.94 -3.19 -12.67
C TRP A 106 -7.25 -2.50 -11.34
N HIS A 107 -6.22 -1.94 -10.71
CA HIS A 107 -6.33 -1.33 -9.39
C HIS A 107 -5.83 0.10 -9.40
N GLU A 108 -6.76 1.01 -9.15
CA GLU A 108 -6.54 2.44 -9.27
C GLU A 108 -6.61 3.16 -7.91
N GLY A 109 -5.65 4.03 -7.67
CA GLY A 109 -5.63 4.96 -6.55
C GLY A 109 -5.59 6.41 -7.03
N ARG A 110 -6.44 7.26 -6.43
CA ARG A 110 -6.57 8.68 -6.76
C ARG A 110 -6.26 9.54 -5.54
N ALA A 111 -5.38 10.52 -5.70
CA ALA A 111 -5.08 11.49 -4.64
C ALA A 111 -4.41 12.75 -5.21
N TYR A 112 -4.45 13.85 -4.45
CA TYR A 112 -3.67 15.06 -4.75
C TYR A 112 -2.18 14.94 -4.34
N ASN A 113 -1.77 13.73 -3.92
CA ASN A 113 -0.41 13.37 -3.58
C ASN A 113 -0.08 12.04 -4.28
N ALA A 114 1.01 11.99 -5.04
CA ALA A 114 1.42 10.80 -5.77
C ALA A 114 1.72 9.61 -4.84
N ALA A 115 2.37 9.82 -3.70
CA ALA A 115 2.69 8.78 -2.72
C ALA A 115 1.41 8.14 -2.15
N LYS A 116 0.41 8.97 -1.86
CA LYS A 116 -0.93 8.51 -1.43
C LYS A 116 -1.64 7.73 -2.54
N ALA A 117 -1.62 8.23 -3.78
CA ALA A 117 -2.25 7.53 -4.91
C ALA A 117 -1.65 6.13 -5.11
N ILE A 118 -0.32 6.01 -5.08
CA ILE A 118 0.40 4.72 -5.15
C ILE A 118 -0.03 3.80 -4.01
N SER A 119 -0.04 4.32 -2.77
CA SER A 119 -0.41 3.54 -1.58
C SER A 119 -1.83 2.99 -1.67
N ILE A 120 -2.80 3.80 -2.13
CA ILE A 120 -4.20 3.37 -2.32
C ILE A 120 -4.29 2.27 -3.38
N ALA A 121 -3.65 2.48 -4.54
CA ALA A 121 -3.70 1.53 -5.64
C ALA A 121 -3.14 0.16 -5.23
N ALA A 122 -1.99 0.17 -4.55
CA ALA A 122 -1.35 -1.05 -4.08
C ALA A 122 -2.18 -1.76 -2.99
N LEU A 123 -2.78 -1.01 -2.06
CA LEU A 123 -3.65 -1.59 -1.03
C LEU A 123 -4.88 -2.28 -1.63
N LYS A 124 -5.51 -1.67 -2.65
CA LYS A 124 -6.60 -2.29 -3.40
C LYS A 124 -6.15 -3.56 -4.12
N ALA A 125 -4.97 -3.54 -4.74
CA ALA A 125 -4.41 -4.69 -5.45
C ALA A 125 -4.17 -5.91 -4.54
N VAL A 126 -3.91 -5.69 -3.24
CA VAL A 126 -3.78 -6.77 -2.24
C VAL A 126 -5.08 -7.04 -1.47
N GLY A 127 -6.23 -6.54 -1.97
CA GLY A 127 -7.56 -6.83 -1.43
C GLY A 127 -8.01 -5.93 -0.28
N VAL A 128 -7.27 -4.88 0.07
CA VAL A 128 -7.68 -3.92 1.12
C VAL A 128 -8.53 -2.83 0.48
N THR A 129 -9.86 -3.02 0.52
CA THR A 129 -10.81 -2.08 -0.12
C THR A 129 -11.54 -1.19 0.89
N SER A 130 -11.60 -1.60 2.16
CA SER A 130 -12.19 -0.79 3.23
C SER A 130 -11.25 -0.61 4.43
N ILE A 131 -11.49 0.47 5.19
CA ILE A 131 -10.80 0.73 6.45
C ILE A 131 -11.17 -0.34 7.51
N LEU A 132 -12.31 -1.02 7.36
CA LEU A 132 -12.68 -2.09 8.28
C LEU A 132 -11.85 -3.36 8.01
N ASP A 133 -11.52 -3.65 6.75
CA ASP A 133 -10.58 -4.73 6.38
C ASP A 133 -9.16 -4.42 6.90
N ALA A 134 -8.81 -3.13 6.91
CA ALA A 134 -7.56 -2.63 7.46
C ALA A 134 -7.50 -2.75 9.01
N HIS A 135 -8.62 -2.52 9.71
CA HIS A 135 -8.67 -2.49 11.18
C HIS A 135 -9.01 -3.83 11.84
N ALA A 136 -9.55 -4.82 11.11
CA ALA A 136 -9.81 -6.16 11.63
C ALA A 136 -8.55 -6.83 12.24
N ASN A 137 -7.35 -6.39 11.84
CA ASN A 137 -6.07 -6.82 12.41
C ASN A 137 -5.44 -5.81 13.39
N TYR A 138 -5.83 -4.53 13.36
CA TYR A 138 -5.20 -3.49 14.16
C TYR A 138 -5.77 -3.41 15.58
N ASN A 139 -7.09 -3.56 15.75
CA ASN A 139 -7.75 -3.34 17.05
C ASN A 139 -7.75 -4.56 18.01
N MET A 140 -7.29 -5.75 17.59
CA MET A 140 -7.16 -6.89 18.51
C MET A 140 -5.81 -6.95 19.24
N ARG A 141 -4.84 -6.07 18.93
CA ARG A 141 -3.50 -6.09 19.54
C ARG A 141 -3.14 -4.89 20.41
N TYR A 142 -3.96 -3.83 20.43
CA TYR A 142 -3.67 -2.61 21.19
C TYR A 142 -4.81 -2.16 22.11
N ALA A 143 -5.80 -3.02 22.37
CA ALA A 143 -6.62 -2.89 23.57
C ALA A 143 -5.76 -3.25 24.79
N ILE A 144 -5.00 -2.27 25.30
CA ILE A 144 -4.47 -2.33 26.66
C ILE A 144 -5.63 -1.92 27.60
N PRO A 145 -5.87 -2.67 28.70
CA PRO A 145 -6.91 -2.32 29.69
C PRO A 145 -6.74 -0.94 30.32
#